data_AF-A0A9D5G2M9-F1
#
_entry.id   AF-A0A9D5G2M9-F1
#
_cell.length_a   1.000
_cell.length_b   1.000
_cell.length_c   1.000
_cell.angle_alpha   90.00
_cell.angle_beta   90.00
_cell.angle_gamma   90.00
#
_symmetry.space_group_name_H-M   'P 1'
#
loop_
_entity.id
_entity.type
_entity.pdbx_description
1 polymer ?
#
loop_
_entity_poly.entity_id
_entity_poly.type
_entity_poly.pdbx_seq_one_letter_code
_entity_poly.pdbx_strand_id
1 'polypeptide(L)'
;MRTAVGFDLHNIFEMTNRRVELDEHYRFNPNAQTWSVTLANGAYVATAAPWTGNIWTFNGTTQADGNGRVTVRMVYQYFDDFVFRRDFQVLRGDAWMTYAAETCTRS
;
A
#
# COMPACT_ATOMS: atom_id res chain seq x y z
N MET A 1 13.73 -24.78 -4.30
CA MET A 1 13.55 -23.32 -4.13
C MET A 1 12.15 -22.97 -4.61
N ARG A 2 11.25 -22.49 -3.74
CA ARG A 2 9.97 -21.92 -4.20
C ARG A 2 10.24 -20.52 -4.71
N THR A 3 9.94 -20.25 -5.97
CA THR A 3 10.12 -18.95 -6.63
C THR A 3 9.40 -17.89 -5.81
N ALA A 4 10.05 -16.75 -5.54
CA ALA A 4 9.38 -15.60 -4.95
C ALA A 4 8.26 -15.18 -5.90
N VAL A 5 7.03 -15.13 -5.42
CA VAL A 5 5.87 -14.65 -6.18
C VAL A 5 5.75 -13.15 -5.88
N GLY A 6 5.63 -12.34 -6.92
CA GLY A 6 5.51 -10.90 -6.80
C GLY A 6 4.79 -10.32 -7.99
N PHE A 7 4.34 -9.07 -7.84
CA PHE A 7 3.72 -8.30 -8.90
C PHE A 7 4.05 -6.82 -8.67
N ASP A 8 3.98 -6.04 -9.74
CA ASP A 8 4.17 -4.61 -9.71
C ASP A 8 2.83 -3.94 -10.00
N LEU A 9 2.51 -2.88 -9.24
CA LEU A 9 1.36 -2.02 -9.51
C LEU A 9 1.87 -0.64 -9.92
N HIS A 10 1.51 -0.25 -11.15
CA HIS A 10 1.64 1.12 -11.61
C HIS A 10 0.32 1.83 -11.34
N ASN A 11 0.30 2.74 -10.36
CA ASN A 11 -0.89 3.47 -9.99
C ASN A 11 -0.83 4.89 -10.54
N ILE A 12 -1.88 5.31 -11.25
CA ILE A 12 -2.03 6.67 -11.75
C ILE A 12 -3.18 7.33 -11.00
N PHE A 13 -2.88 8.42 -10.29
CA PHE A 13 -3.86 9.22 -9.57
C PHE A 13 -4.10 10.53 -10.30
N GLU A 14 -5.31 10.71 -10.80
CA GLU A 14 -5.78 11.98 -11.34
C GLU A 14 -6.39 12.80 -10.20
N MET A 15 -5.70 13.85 -9.78
CA MET A 15 -6.17 14.81 -8.79
C MET A 15 -6.53 16.13 -9.50
N THR A 16 -7.38 16.96 -8.88
CA THR A 16 -7.96 18.18 -9.49
C THR A 16 -6.95 19.06 -10.24
N ASN A 17 -5.70 19.15 -9.76
CA ASN A 17 -4.65 19.97 -10.37
C ASN A 17 -3.33 19.21 -10.64
N ARG A 18 -3.29 17.88 -10.51
CA ARG A 18 -2.06 17.11 -10.74
C ARG A 18 -2.34 15.65 -11.03
N ARG A 19 -1.50 15.07 -11.88
CA ARG A 19 -1.35 13.62 -12.03
C ARG A 19 -0.19 13.13 -11.17
N VAL A 20 -0.41 12.09 -10.37
CA VAL A 20 0.63 11.45 -9.57
C VAL A 20 0.76 10.00 -10.01
N GLU A 21 1.98 9.57 -10.30
CA GLU A 21 2.28 8.18 -10.66
C GLU A 21 3.07 7.54 -9.53
N LEU A 22 2.64 6.35 -9.10
CA LEU A 22 3.27 5.59 -8.03
C LEU A 22 3.49 4.14 -8.49
N ASP A 23 4.76 3.76 -8.58
CA ASP A 23 5.18 2.38 -8.81
C ASP A 23 5.40 1.66 -7.47
N GLU A 24 4.64 0.60 -7.26
CA GLU A 24 4.68 -0.21 -6.06
C GLU A 24 5.09 -1.65 -6.40
N HIS A 25 6.10 -2.15 -5.68
CA HIS A 25 6.64 -3.50 -5.88
C HIS A 25 6.19 -4.42 -4.76
N TYR A 26 5.41 -5.45 -5.09
CA TYR A 26 4.91 -6.43 -4.13
C TYR A 26 5.68 -7.74 -4.23
N ARG A 27 6.11 -8.26 -3.07
CA ARG A 27 6.84 -9.53 -2.99
C ARG A 27 6.32 -10.38 -1.85
N PHE A 28 6.08 -11.66 -2.12
CA PHE A 28 5.70 -12.64 -1.12
C PHE A 28 6.91 -13.45 -0.64
N ASN A 29 7.14 -13.47 0.67
CA ASN A 29 8.09 -14.35 1.31
C ASN A 29 7.37 -15.62 1.81
N PRO A 30 7.55 -16.78 1.15
CA PRO A 30 6.85 -18.02 1.51
C PRO A 30 7.30 -18.62 2.85
N ASN A 31 8.50 -18.28 3.33
CA ASN A 31 9.01 -18.79 4.62
C ASN A 31 8.37 -18.05 5.79
N ALA A 32 8.22 -16.72 5.67
CA ALA A 32 7.59 -15.88 6.67
C ALA A 32 6.07 -15.76 6.51
N GLN A 33 5.51 -16.29 5.41
CA GLN A 33 4.11 -16.09 5.04
C GLN A 33 3.73 -14.61 5.10
N THR A 34 4.55 -13.74 4.50
CA THR A 34 4.38 -12.28 4.61
C THR A 34 4.58 -11.63 3.24
N TRP A 35 3.73 -10.67 2.92
CA TRP A 35 3.89 -9.76 1.79
C TRP A 35 4.66 -8.51 2.19
N SER A 36 5.52 -8.02 1.31
CA SER A 36 6.16 -6.72 1.43
C SER A 36 5.79 -5.86 0.24
N VAL A 37 5.57 -4.56 0.47
CA VAL A 37 5.44 -3.54 -0.55
C VAL A 37 6.51 -2.48 -0.36
N THR A 38 7.11 -2.05 -1.46
CA THR A 38 8.05 -0.94 -1.51
C THR A 38 7.68 -0.02 -2.67
N LEU A 39 7.57 1.28 -2.41
CA LEU A 39 7.52 2.29 -3.47
C LEU A 39 8.87 2.34 -4.19
N ALA A 40 8.89 2.51 -5.51
CA ALA A 40 10.12 2.45 -6.32
C ALA A 40 11.26 3.36 -5.82
N ASN A 41 10.93 4.53 -5.28
CA ASN A 41 11.89 5.47 -4.69
C ASN A 41 12.29 5.15 -3.23
N GLY A 42 11.81 4.04 -2.66
CA GLY A 42 12.05 3.63 -1.28
C GLY A 42 11.34 4.47 -0.22
N ALA A 43 10.51 5.45 -0.61
CA ALA A 43 9.87 6.37 0.33
C ALA A 43 8.88 5.66 1.26
N TYR A 44 8.24 4.59 0.79
CA TYR A 44 7.31 3.77 1.56
C TYR A 44 7.75 2.31 1.54
N VAL A 45 7.81 1.70 2.72
CA VAL A 45 8.08 0.28 2.91
C VAL A 45 7.11 -0.26 3.94
N ALA A 46 6.37 -1.31 3.60
CA ALA A 46 5.40 -1.92 4.51
C ALA A 46 5.28 -3.44 4.30
N THR A 47 4.65 -4.09 5.27
CA THR A 47 4.41 -5.53 5.26
C THR A 47 2.98 -5.88 5.64
N ALA A 48 2.47 -6.97 5.10
CA ALA A 48 1.15 -7.50 5.40
C ALA A 48 1.21 -9.03 5.57
N ALA A 49 0.33 -9.55 6.42
CA ALA A 49 0.03 -10.98 6.42
C ALA A 49 -0.56 -11.41 5.06
N PRO A 50 -0.67 -12.71 4.78
CA PRO A 50 -1.35 -13.19 3.59
C PRO A 50 -2.80 -12.68 3.59
N TRP A 51 -3.27 -12.31 2.42
CA TRP A 51 -4.59 -11.73 2.28
C TRP A 51 -5.67 -12.77 2.61
N THR A 52 -6.48 -12.47 3.63
CA THR A 52 -7.50 -13.36 4.21
C THR A 52 -8.83 -12.61 4.35
N GLY A 53 -9.54 -12.40 3.26
CA GLY A 53 -10.90 -11.82 3.27
C GLY A 53 -11.04 -10.56 2.41
N ASN A 54 -11.92 -9.64 2.78
CA ASN A 54 -12.21 -8.45 1.96
C ASN A 54 -11.29 -7.27 2.29
N ILE A 55 -10.55 -7.33 3.39
CA ILE A 55 -9.65 -6.27 3.84
C ILE A 55 -8.24 -6.81 3.91
N TRP A 56 -7.30 -6.04 3.37
CA TRP A 56 -5.88 -6.34 3.43
C TRP A 56 -5.10 -5.11 3.90
N THR A 57 -4.32 -5.27 4.97
CA THR A 57 -3.64 -4.15 5.64
C THR A 57 -2.13 -4.32 5.61
N PHE A 58 -1.45 -3.38 4.97
CA PHE A 58 0.01 -3.22 5.05
C PHE A 58 0.36 -2.24 6.14
N ASN A 59 1.23 -2.62 7.07
CA ASN A 59 1.77 -1.74 8.10
C ASN A 59 3.24 -1.46 7.82
N GLY A 60 3.66 -0.22 7.95
CA GLY A 60 5.02 0.17 7.61
C GLY A 60 5.38 1.59 7.97
N THR A 61 6.34 2.12 7.23
CA THR A 61 6.83 3.49 7.41
C THR A 61 6.91 4.20 6.07
N THR A 62 6.63 5.49 6.08
CA THR A 62 6.93 6.37 4.94
C THR A 62 7.86 7.49 5.38
N GLN A 63 8.71 7.97 4.48
CA GLN A 63 9.45 9.21 4.68
C GLN A 63 8.53 10.39 4.38
N ALA A 64 8.17 11.16 5.41
CA ALA A 64 7.49 12.43 5.22
C ALA A 64 8.55 13.48 4.85
N ASP A 65 8.31 14.27 3.78
CA ASP A 65 9.23 15.29 3.27
C ASP A 65 9.91 16.07 4.42
N GLY A 66 11.20 15.81 4.63
CA GLY A 66 12.04 16.50 5.61
C GLY A 66 11.85 16.15 7.09
N ASN A 67 10.80 15.42 7.48
CA ASN A 67 10.39 15.22 8.89
C ASN A 67 10.61 13.80 9.43
N GLY A 68 11.44 12.99 8.77
CA GLY A 68 11.76 11.63 9.19
C GLY A 68 10.72 10.58 8.77
N ARG A 69 10.89 9.36 9.27
CA ARG A 69 9.98 8.24 9.00
C ARG A 69 8.78 8.31 9.93
N VAL A 70 7.58 8.22 9.37
CA VAL A 70 6.32 8.12 10.13
C VAL A 70 5.69 6.75 9.93
N THR A 71 5.05 6.24 10.99
CA THR A 71 4.29 4.99 10.92
C THR A 71 3.03 5.20 10.09
N VAL A 72 2.82 4.30 9.13
CA VAL A 72 1.70 4.34 8.20
C VAL A 72 1.11 2.96 8.05
N ARG A 73 -0.13 2.92 7.55
CA ARG A 73 -0.69 1.70 7.00
C ARG A 73 -1.47 2.00 5.72
N MET A 74 -1.44 1.04 4.80
CA MET A 74 -2.28 1.05 3.61
C MET A 74 -3.35 -0.02 3.79
N VAL A 75 -4.61 0.39 3.72
CA VAL A 75 -5.77 -0.50 3.87
C VAL A 75 -6.44 -0.66 2.53
N TYR A 76 -6.43 -1.87 1.99
CA TYR A 76 -7.15 -2.25 0.80
C TYR A 76 -8.47 -2.90 1.22
N GLN A 77 -9.57 -2.46 0.63
CA GLN A 77 -10.89 -3.04 0.81
C GLN A 77 -11.47 -3.40 -0.55
N TYR A 78 -11.70 -4.67 -0.79
CA TYR A 78 -12.28 -5.17 -2.04
C TYR A 78 -13.80 -5.09 -1.95
N PHE A 79 -14.41 -4.56 -3.01
CA PHE A 79 -15.86 -4.58 -3.19
C PHE A 79 -16.27 -5.69 -4.15
N ASP A 80 -15.50 -5.89 -5.22
CA ASP A 80 -15.63 -6.99 -6.18
C ASP A 80 -14.28 -7.27 -6.88
N ASP A 81 -14.29 -8.12 -7.91
CA ASP A 81 -13.10 -8.55 -8.66
C ASP A 81 -12.38 -7.42 -9.42
N PHE A 82 -13.07 -6.29 -9.64
CA PHE A 82 -12.60 -5.17 -10.44
C PHE A 82 -12.50 -3.86 -9.66
N VAL A 83 -13.16 -3.74 -8.52
CA VAL A 83 -13.21 -2.52 -7.72
C VAL A 83 -12.69 -2.77 -6.31
N PHE A 84 -11.68 -1.99 -5.92
CA PHE A 84 -11.21 -1.92 -4.56
C PHE A 84 -11.01 -0.47 -4.11
N ARG A 85 -11.13 -0.23 -2.81
CA ARG A 85 -10.74 1.02 -2.17
C ARG A 85 -9.38 0.86 -1.51
N ARG A 86 -8.59 1.91 -1.57
CA ARG A 86 -7.28 2.01 -0.93
C ARG A 86 -7.22 3.24 -0.04
N ASP A 87 -7.00 3.05 1.24
CA ASP A 87 -6.87 4.12 2.22
C ASP A 87 -5.42 4.20 2.72
N PHE A 88 -4.80 5.36 2.50
CA PHE A 88 -3.51 5.69 3.08
C PHE A 88 -3.72 6.35 4.44
N GLN A 89 -3.28 5.67 5.50
CA GLN A 89 -3.47 6.11 6.87
C GLN A 89 -2.14 6.36 7.57
N VAL A 90 -2.08 7.43 8.34
CA VAL A 90 -0.89 7.81 9.11
C VAL A 90 -1.23 7.75 10.60
N LEU A 91 -0.32 7.18 11.39
CA LEU A 91 -0.47 7.16 12.85
C LEU A 91 -0.12 8.56 13.41
N ARG A 92 -1.02 9.12 14.20
CA ARG A 92 -0.88 10.43 14.86
C ARG A 92 -1.33 10.30 16.31
N GLY A 93 -0.37 10.39 17.23
CA GLY A 93 -0.60 9.95 18.60
C GLY A 93 -1.00 8.47 18.60
N ASP A 94 -2.16 8.17 19.18
CA ASP A 94 -2.71 6.81 19.26
C ASP A 94 -3.83 6.55 18.21
N ALA A 95 -4.03 7.46 17.26
CA ALA A 95 -5.11 7.38 16.27
C ALA A 95 -4.59 7.24 14.83
N TRP A 96 -5.26 6.39 14.06
CA TRP A 96 -5.07 6.29 12.61
C TRP A 96 -5.91 7.34 11.91
N MET A 97 -5.27 8.22 11.13
CA MET A 97 -5.96 9.21 10.32
C MET A 97 -5.81 8.89 8.83
N THR A 98 -6.94 8.81 8.12
CA THR A 98 -6.97 8.67 6.66
C THR A 98 -6.55 9.99 6.02
N TYR A 99 -5.44 9.95 5.29
CA TYR A 99 -4.88 11.13 4.62
C TYR A 99 -5.31 11.18 3.14
N ALA A 100 -5.42 10.00 2.53
CA ALA A 100 -5.94 9.84 1.18
C ALA A 100 -6.77 8.55 1.11
N ALA A 101 -7.82 8.57 0.29
CA ALA A 101 -8.68 7.44 0.03
C ALA A 101 -9.01 7.42 -1.46
N GLU A 102 -8.70 6.32 -2.12
CA GLU A 102 -8.88 6.16 -3.56
C GLU A 102 -9.77 4.96 -3.84
N THR A 103 -10.72 5.10 -4.77
CA THR A 103 -11.40 3.94 -5.37
C THR A 103 -10.70 3.62 -6.67
N CYS A 104 -10.16 2.41 -6.74
CA CYS A 104 -9.42 1.91 -7.87
C CYS A 104 -10.28 0.89 -8.63
N THR A 105 -10.38 1.10 -9.94
CA THR A 105 -11.01 0.15 -10.86
C THR A 105 -9.93 -0.48 -11.73
N ARG A 106 -9.88 -1.80 -11.78
CA ARG A 106 -9.01 -2.52 -12.71
C ARG A 106 -9.59 -2.37 -14.12
N SER A 107 -8.86 -1.67 -14.99
CA SER A 107 -9.14 -1.57 -16.44
C SER A 107 -8.47 -2.69 -17.22
#